data_AF-A0A4U2ZJP9-F1
#
_entry.id   AF-A0A4U2ZJP9-F1
#
_cell.length_a   1.000
_cell.length_b   1.000
_cell.length_c   1.000
_cell.angle_alpha   90.00
_cell.angle_beta   90.00
_cell.angle_gamma   90.00
#
_symmetry.space_group_name_H-M   'P 1'
#
loop_
_entity.id
_entity.type
_entity.pdbx_description
1 polymer ?
#
loop_
_entity_poly.entity_id
_entity_poly.type
_entity_poly.pdbx_seq_one_letter_code
_entity_poly.pdbx_strand_id
1 'polypeptide(L)'
;PIKSGSILLEGKSIDSHPLHKRLSEGLVYVPEDRARNGIFSIASVKENMTAASLYQNSRFFINQEKESALVKSYIEQFQIVVRSMDEVLA
;
A
#
# COMPACT_ATOMS: atom_id res chain seq x y z
N PRO A 1 9.78 -4.22 19.62
CA PRO A 1 8.93 -3.81 20.76
C PRO A 1 9.42 -2.48 21.36
N ILE A 2 8.50 -1.63 21.79
CA ILE A 2 8.81 -0.34 22.43
C ILE A 2 9.55 -0.60 23.75
N LYS A 3 10.63 0.16 24.02
CA LYS A 3 11.43 0.04 25.25
C LYS A 3 11.08 1.11 26.29
N SER A 4 10.79 2.33 25.83
CA SER A 4 10.31 3.46 26.65
C SER A 4 9.67 4.51 25.72
N GLY A 5 8.90 5.43 26.29
CA GLY A 5 8.19 6.48 25.56
C GLY A 5 6.78 6.07 25.09
N SER A 6 6.12 6.99 24.38
CA SER A 6 4.79 6.78 23.78
C SER A 6 4.76 7.34 22.35
N ILE A 7 3.96 6.69 21.50
CA ILE A 7 3.71 7.08 20.12
C ILE A 7 2.25 7.51 20.02
N LEU A 8 2.04 8.77 19.69
CA LEU A 8 0.71 9.35 19.51
C LEU A 8 0.49 9.67 18.03
N LEU A 9 -0.62 9.20 17.46
CA LEU A 9 -1.12 9.63 16.16
C LEU A 9 -2.39 10.45 16.38
N GLU A 10 -2.36 11.73 15.99
CA GLU A 10 -3.46 12.67 16.24
C GLU A 10 -3.94 12.68 17.71
N GLY A 11 -2.99 12.61 18.65
CA GLY A 11 -3.26 12.59 20.08
C GLY A 11 -3.74 11.24 20.65
N LYS A 12 -3.90 10.20 19.83
CA LYS A 12 -4.27 8.84 20.26
C LYS A 12 -3.04 7.95 20.35
N SER A 13 -2.87 7.20 21.44
CA SER A 13 -1.77 6.24 21.55
C SER A 13 -1.93 5.08 20.56
N ILE A 14 -0.83 4.74 19.88
CA ILE A 14 -0.73 3.62 18.93
C ILE A 14 0.28 2.56 19.37
N ASP A 15 0.73 2.63 20.62
CA ASP A 15 1.83 1.81 21.17
C ASP A 15 1.55 0.31 21.05
N SER A 16 0.30 -0.07 21.31
CA SER A 16 -0.18 -1.46 21.26
C SER A 16 -0.88 -1.83 19.95
N HIS A 17 -0.99 -0.90 18.99
CA HIS A 17 -1.72 -1.19 17.76
C HIS A 17 -0.97 -2.21 16.89
N PRO A 18 -1.62 -3.29 16.44
CA PRO A 18 -1.07 -4.15 15.40
C PRO A 18 -0.99 -3.38 14.08
N LEU A 19 -0.16 -3.87 13.14
CA LEU A 19 0.11 -3.21 11.86
C LEU A 19 -1.16 -2.83 11.10
N HIS A 20 -2.13 -3.75 10.97
CA HIS A 20 -3.39 -3.48 10.25
C HIS A 20 -4.20 -2.33 10.86
N LYS A 21 -4.16 -2.17 12.19
CA LYS A 21 -4.87 -1.08 12.87
C LYS A 21 -4.18 0.26 12.61
N ARG A 22 -2.84 0.28 12.65
CA ARG A 22 -2.06 1.48 12.29
C ARG A 22 -2.31 1.91 10.84
N LEU A 23 -2.38 0.95 9.91
CA LEU A 23 -2.75 1.21 8.51
C LEU A 23 -4.17 1.80 8.40
N SER A 24 -5.15 1.24 9.13
CA SER A 24 -6.53 1.75 9.13
C SER A 24 -6.67 3.15 9.74
N GLU A 25 -5.73 3.54 10.61
CA GLU A 25 -5.63 4.89 11.18
C GLU A 25 -4.85 5.85 10.28
N GLY A 26 -4.41 5.41 9.08
CA GLY A 26 -3.76 6.25 8.09
C GLY A 26 -2.23 6.34 8.21
N LEU A 27 -1.60 5.52 9.06
CA LEU A 27 -0.14 5.50 9.19
C LEU A 27 0.49 4.52 8.19
N VAL A 28 1.24 5.05 7.23
CA VAL A 28 1.96 4.27 6.20
C VAL A 28 3.44 4.68 6.19
N TYR A 29 4.34 3.71 5.96
CA TYR A 29 5.77 3.96 5.77
C TYR A 29 6.14 3.79 4.30
N VAL A 30 6.89 4.76 3.77
CA VAL A 30 7.50 4.69 2.44
C VAL A 30 9.01 4.69 2.61
N PRO A 31 9.74 3.65 2.17
CA PRO A 31 11.19 3.61 2.25
C PRO A 31 11.86 4.74 1.47
N GLU A 32 13.02 5.19 1.93
CA GLU A 32 13.84 6.18 1.24
C GLU A 32 14.30 5.66 -0.14
N ASP A 33 14.94 4.48 -0.17
CA ASP A 33 15.23 3.76 -1.41
C ASP A 33 14.01 2.91 -1.80
N ARG A 34 13.02 3.58 -2.40
CA ARG A 34 11.80 2.94 -2.89
C ARG A 34 12.06 1.90 -3.97
N ALA A 35 13.04 2.11 -4.84
CA ALA A 35 13.31 1.22 -5.96
C ALA A 35 13.83 -0.13 -5.48
N ARG A 36 14.67 -0.12 -4.44
CA ARG A 36 15.23 -1.34 -3.85
C ARG A 36 14.31 -2.00 -2.83
N ASN A 37 13.65 -1.20 -1.99
CA ASN A 37 12.98 -1.71 -0.78
C ASN A 37 11.46 -1.52 -0.78
N GLY A 38 10.90 -0.76 -1.72
CA GLY A 38 9.49 -0.40 -1.77
C GLY A 38 8.72 -0.96 -2.96
N ILE A 39 9.37 -1.71 -3.85
CA ILE A 39 8.77 -2.27 -5.06
C ILE A 39 8.95 -3.79 -5.07
N PHE A 40 7.89 -4.50 -5.43
CA PHE A 40 7.90 -5.91 -5.75
C PHE A 40 8.23 -6.08 -7.24
N SER A 41 9.50 -6.28 -7.58
CA SER A 41 9.98 -6.36 -8.97
C SER A 41 9.42 -7.55 -9.76
N ILE A 42 9.00 -8.60 -9.07
CA ILE A 42 8.37 -9.79 -9.67
C ILE A 42 6.88 -9.58 -9.99
N ALA A 43 6.31 -8.45 -9.58
CA ALA A 43 4.88 -8.16 -9.68
C ALA A 43 4.62 -7.02 -10.68
N SER A 44 3.39 -6.98 -11.17
CA SER A 44 2.91 -5.94 -12.08
C SER A 44 2.82 -4.56 -11.41
N VAL A 45 2.72 -3.51 -12.24
CA VAL A 45 2.36 -2.16 -11.78
C VAL A 45 1.07 -2.20 -10.94
N LYS A 46 0.04 -2.90 -11.42
CA LYS A 46 -1.25 -3.04 -10.75
C LYS A 46 -1.10 -3.61 -9.34
N GLU A 47 -0.40 -4.73 -9.21
CA GLU A 47 -0.17 -5.39 -7.92
C GLU A 47 0.67 -4.53 -6.97
N ASN A 48 1.69 -3.83 -7.48
CA ASN A 48 2.49 -2.91 -6.68
C ASN A 48 1.65 -1.73 -6.14
N MET A 49 0.72 -1.21 -6.95
CA MET A 49 -0.13 -0.08 -6.57
C MET A 49 -1.20 -0.46 -5.54
N THR A 50 -1.62 -1.73 -5.49
CA THR A 50 -2.68 -2.21 -4.57
C THR A 50 -2.15 -3.03 -3.40
N ALA A 51 -0.86 -3.41 -3.38
CA ALA A 51 -0.26 -4.25 -2.34
C ALA A 51 -0.55 -3.75 -0.91
N ALA A 52 -0.46 -2.43 -0.67
CA ALA A 52 -0.70 -1.85 0.65
C ALA A 52 -2.19 -1.90 1.08
N SER A 53 -3.13 -1.99 0.13
CA SER A 53 -4.58 -2.01 0.37
C SER A 53 -5.22 -3.37 0.05
N LEU A 54 -4.41 -4.41 -0.17
CA LEU A 54 -4.87 -5.74 -0.58
C LEU A 54 -5.92 -6.34 0.37
N TYR A 55 -5.75 -6.12 1.68
CA TYR A 55 -6.71 -6.55 2.72
C TYR A 55 -8.09 -5.89 2.61
N GLN A 56 -8.18 -4.71 2.00
CA GLN A 56 -9.45 -4.00 1.78
C GLN A 56 -10.16 -4.50 0.51
N ASN A 57 -9.39 -5.03 -0.44
CA ASN A 57 -9.86 -5.44 -1.77
C ASN A 57 -10.00 -6.96 -1.93
N SER A 58 -9.79 -7.73 -0.85
CA SER A 58 -9.90 -9.18 -0.84
C SER A 58 -10.61 -9.68 0.41
N ARG A 59 -11.41 -10.75 0.27
CA ARG A 59 -12.02 -11.48 1.40
C ARG A 59 -11.55 -12.93 1.45
N PHE A 60 -11.42 -13.54 0.27
CA PHE A 60 -10.80 -14.85 0.03
C PHE A 60 -10.01 -14.87 -1.28
N PHE A 61 -10.53 -14.14 -2.27
CA PHE A 61 -9.87 -13.86 -3.54
C PHE A 61 -9.82 -12.35 -3.77
N ILE A 62 -8.87 -11.92 -4.59
CA ILE A 62 -8.76 -10.53 -5.05
C ILE A 62 -9.86 -10.28 -6.08
N ASN A 63 -10.62 -9.20 -5.89
CA ASN A 63 -11.56 -8.76 -6.91
C ASN A 63 -10.81 -7.97 -7.99
N GLN A 64 -10.49 -8.64 -9.10
CA GLN A 64 -9.71 -8.08 -10.22
C GLN A 64 -10.36 -6.85 -10.85
N GLU A 65 -11.69 -6.79 -10.92
CA GLU A 65 -12.41 -5.64 -11.49
C GLU A 65 -12.26 -4.40 -10.58
N LYS A 66 -12.45 -4.57 -9.27
CA LYS A 66 -12.27 -3.49 -8.29
C LYS A 66 -10.82 -3.02 -8.23
N GLU A 67 -9.88 -3.95 -8.26
CA GLU A 67 -8.45 -3.65 -8.29
C GLU A 67 -8.09 -2.82 -9.53
N SER A 68 -8.54 -3.26 -10.72
CA SER A 68 -8.28 -2.55 -11.97
C SER A 68 -8.93 -1.16 -11.99
N ALA A 69 -10.16 -1.03 -11.47
CA ALA A 69 -10.84 0.26 -11.37
C ALA A 69 -10.08 1.24 -10.43
N LEU A 70 -9.60 0.73 -9.29
CA LEU A 70 -8.81 1.52 -8.34
C LEU A 70 -7.49 1.99 -8.97
N VAL A 71 -6.74 1.10 -9.60
CA VAL A 71 -5.46 1.42 -10.24
C VAL A 71 -5.66 2.43 -11.37
N LYS A 72 -6.71 2.28 -12.18
CA LYS A 72 -7.05 3.27 -13.22
C LYS A 72 -7.30 4.65 -12.61
N SER A 73 -8.05 4.73 -11.51
CA SER A 73 -8.29 6.00 -10.82
C SER A 73 -7.00 6.63 -10.29
N TYR A 74 -6.05 5.83 -9.81
CA TYR A 74 -4.74 6.32 -9.35
C TYR A 74 -3.86 6.78 -10.51
N ILE A 75 -3.87 6.08 -11.65
CA ILE A 75 -3.17 6.51 -12.86
C ILE A 75 -3.68 7.88 -13.31
N GLU A 76 -4.99 8.08 -13.33
CA GLU A 76 -5.62 9.35 -13.71
C GLU A 76 -5.33 10.46 -12.68
N GLN A 77 -5.48 10.19 -11.38
CA GLN A 77 -5.28 11.19 -10.33
C GLN A 77 -3.83 11.64 -10.20
N PHE A 78 -2.88 10.70 -10.28
CA PHE A 78 -1.46 10.96 -10.08
C PHE A 78 -0.68 11.12 -11.39
N GLN A 79 -1.36 11.07 -12.54
CA GLN A 79 -0.75 11.19 -13.87
C GLN A 79 0.44 10.22 -14.06
N ILE A 80 0.23 8.97 -13.65
CA ILE A 80 1.27 7.94 -13.69
C ILE A 80 1.49 7.50 -15.14
N VAL A 81 2.74 7.56 -15.60
CA VAL A 81 3.12 7.16 -16.96
C VAL A 81 3.54 5.68 -16.96
N VAL A 82 2.68 4.83 -17.54
CA VAL A 82 2.93 3.39 -17.72
C VAL A 82 2.38 2.94 -19.07
N ARG A 83 2.97 1.90 -19.68
CA ARG A 83 2.47 1.34 -20.94
C ARG A 83 1.26 0.46 -20.72
N SER A 84 1.30 -0.34 -19.66
CA SER A 84 0.22 -1.19 -19.20
C SER A 84 0.29 -1.35 -17.69
N MET A 85 -0.87 -1.45 -17.03
CA MET A 85 -0.93 -1.77 -15.60
C MET A 85 -0.56 -3.23 -15.31
N ASP A 86 -0.62 -4.13 -16.30
CA ASP A 86 -0.25 -5.54 -16.17
C ASP A 86 1.23 -5.80 -16.51
N GLU A 87 2.00 -4.75 -16.82
CA GLU A 87 3.45 -4.85 -17.05
C GLU A 87 4.18 -5.14 -15.73
N VAL A 88 5.03 -6.17 -15.75
CA VAL A 88 5.94 -6.49 -14.64
C VAL A 88 7.07 -5.47 -14.61
N LEU A 89 7.42 -4.97 -13.42
CA LEU A 89 8.42 -3.91 -13.22
C LEU A 89 9.88 -4.36 -13.38
N ALA A 90 10.14 -5.45 -14.12
CA ALA A 90 11.45 -6.08 -14.30
C ALA A 90 12.33 -5.37 -15.34
#